data_AF-A0AAD4KZF5-F1
#
_entry.id   AF-A0AAD4KZF5-F1
#
_cell.length_a   1.000
_cell.length_b   1.000
_cell.length_c   1.000
_cell.angle_alpha   90.00
_cell.angle_beta   90.00
_cell.angle_gamma   90.00
#
_symmetry.space_group_name_H-M   'P 1'
#
loop_
_entity.id
_entity.type
_entity.pdbx_description
1 polymer ?
#
loop_
_entity_poly.entity_id
_entity_poly.type
_entity_poly.pdbx_seq_one_letter_code
_entity_poly.pdbx_strand_id
1 'polypeptide(L)'
;MPKQQPVTQQNTQNGNNMNIKLEDPPTQSVDWDSERQIVSSLAKLQELEAKIHELRSLLPDRLLAPISPIVNPRQRSPSNPIPRNPQELNARLTKSAAEGVAELNNFKGLWQSPDVQEIWARINQKMTENKGSFPQPSGMWDRDYEILLKEIDGREDNSKQSEMNQNGKDDTQHTTLSSKTEEGKEGWKNIIESFQNNQSPGFRITTSKNASMIIVTLGLAGITLDIQEIITNAANTSDSGTPASAYSRSLPEWRVSAAQQSIASRPASRLESAIVQQLNNRPRKWDLRYLLEMMQAYTNIKRTPCKKCNLMTDSQAQLPIVRRPVGQGSNSATGENINASSGSENGENTITWEAYHTSCL
;
A
#
# COMPACT_ATOMS: atom_id res chain seq x y z
N MET A 1 -73.01 -7.83 29.82
CA MET A 1 -73.36 -6.41 29.61
C MET A 1 -73.53 -5.75 30.98
N PRO A 2 -73.23 -4.47 31.21
CA PRO A 2 -72.37 -3.52 30.46
C PRO A 2 -71.47 -2.62 31.37
N LYS A 3 -70.58 -1.82 30.74
CA LYS A 3 -70.14 -0.44 31.12
C LYS A 3 -69.29 -0.30 32.40
N GLN A 4 -68.26 0.55 32.54
CA GLN A 4 -67.89 1.79 31.85
C GLN A 4 -66.47 2.19 32.32
N GLN A 5 -65.62 2.72 31.43
CA GLN A 5 -64.66 3.78 31.80
C GLN A 5 -65.39 5.13 31.84
N PRO A 6 -64.88 6.12 32.58
CA PRO A 6 -64.17 7.24 31.93
C PRO A 6 -62.91 7.72 32.72
N VAL A 7 -61.77 8.05 32.07
CA VAL A 7 -61.24 9.40 31.70
C VAL A 7 -61.65 10.52 32.70
N THR A 8 -60.82 11.37 33.31
CA THR A 8 -59.66 12.17 32.83
C THR A 8 -59.05 12.88 34.06
N GLN A 9 -57.74 13.16 34.08
CA GLN A 9 -57.22 14.44 34.62
C GLN A 9 -55.79 14.68 34.10
N GLN A 10 -55.67 15.70 33.24
CA GLN A 10 -54.43 16.40 32.91
C GLN A 10 -54.05 17.29 34.10
N ASN A 11 -52.77 17.42 34.46
CA ASN A 11 -52.07 18.71 34.36
C ASN A 11 -50.56 18.58 34.64
N THR A 12 -49.82 19.43 33.94
CA THR A 12 -48.36 19.63 33.89
C THR A 12 -47.74 20.12 35.19
N GLN A 13 -46.49 19.72 35.49
CA GLN A 13 -45.37 20.66 35.78
C GLN A 13 -44.00 19.98 35.92
N ASN A 14 -43.06 20.49 35.12
CA ASN A 14 -41.60 20.55 35.27
C ASN A 14 -40.95 19.98 36.54
N GLY A 15 -39.99 19.09 36.32
CA GLY A 15 -38.91 18.79 37.26
C GLY A 15 -37.71 18.22 36.51
N ASN A 16 -36.67 19.04 36.35
CA ASN A 16 -35.40 18.72 35.71
C ASN A 16 -34.85 17.36 36.15
N ASN A 17 -34.61 16.46 35.20
CA ASN A 17 -33.68 15.36 35.40
C ASN A 17 -32.66 15.39 34.27
N MET A 18 -31.44 15.77 34.64
CA MET A 18 -30.27 15.68 33.79
C MET A 18 -30.03 14.21 33.45
N ASN A 19 -30.40 13.82 32.24
CA ASN A 19 -29.99 12.57 31.68
C ASN A 19 -28.51 12.73 31.27
N ILE A 20 -27.61 12.25 32.12
CA ILE A 20 -26.23 11.98 31.75
C ILE A 20 -26.31 10.93 30.64
N LYS A 21 -26.26 11.41 29.40
CA LYS A 21 -26.07 10.60 28.21
C LYS A 21 -24.68 9.98 28.35
N LEU A 22 -24.64 8.78 28.91
CA LEU A 22 -23.47 7.93 28.88
C LEU A 22 -23.15 7.72 27.40
N GLU A 23 -22.08 8.37 26.94
CA GLU A 23 -21.51 8.14 25.63
C GLU A 23 -21.16 6.66 25.53
N ASP A 24 -21.94 5.92 24.72
CA ASP A 24 -21.47 4.68 24.16
C ASP A 24 -20.14 4.97 23.43
N PRO A 25 -19.05 4.24 23.72
CA PRO A 25 -17.80 4.43 23.02
C PRO A 25 -18.02 4.20 21.52
N PRO A 26 -17.31 4.92 20.64
CA PRO A 26 -17.53 4.84 19.21
C PRO A 26 -17.29 3.40 18.74
N THR A 27 -18.36 2.73 18.34
CA THR A 27 -18.27 1.56 17.47
C THR A 27 -17.64 2.04 16.17
N GLN A 28 -16.32 1.94 16.11
CA GLN A 28 -15.59 2.01 14.85
C GLN A 28 -16.21 0.93 13.98
N SER A 29 -16.97 1.32 12.96
CA SER A 29 -17.38 0.39 11.92
C SER A 29 -16.10 -0.18 11.32
N VAL A 30 -15.75 -1.40 11.74
CA VAL A 30 -14.50 -2.04 11.33
C VAL A 30 -14.56 -2.19 9.81
N ASP A 31 -13.67 -1.47 9.13
CA ASP A 31 -13.49 -1.59 7.70
C ASP A 31 -12.85 -2.94 7.40
N TRP A 32 -13.72 -3.93 7.21
CA TRP A 32 -13.38 -5.32 6.95
C TRP A 32 -12.83 -5.53 5.53
N ASP A 33 -12.85 -4.50 4.68
CA ASP A 33 -12.27 -4.51 3.33
C ASP A 33 -10.80 -4.03 3.34
N SER A 34 -10.33 -3.48 4.46
CA SER A 34 -8.92 -3.16 4.65
C SER A 34 -8.08 -4.43 4.79
N GLU A 35 -7.11 -4.62 3.88
CA GLU A 35 -6.14 -5.72 3.92
C GLU A 35 -5.45 -5.82 5.29
N ARG A 36 -5.10 -4.69 5.89
CA ARG A 36 -4.46 -4.61 7.21
C ARG A 36 -5.34 -5.19 8.32
N GLN A 37 -6.66 -4.92 8.30
CA GLN A 37 -7.60 -5.43 9.30
C GLN A 37 -7.85 -6.94 9.15
N ILE A 38 -7.82 -7.44 7.91
CA ILE A 38 -7.90 -8.88 7.64
C ILE A 38 -6.64 -9.58 8.14
N VAL A 39 -5.45 -9.04 7.83
CA VAL A 39 -4.19 -9.63 8.27
C VAL A 39 -4.03 -9.56 9.79
N SER A 40 -4.44 -8.47 10.43
CA SER A 40 -4.40 -8.35 11.90
C SER A 40 -5.33 -9.34 12.60
N SER A 41 -6.55 -9.54 12.07
CA SER A 41 -7.49 -10.53 12.63
C SER A 41 -7.00 -11.96 12.43
N LEU A 42 -6.40 -12.29 11.28
CA LEU A 42 -5.77 -13.59 11.05
C LEU A 42 -4.57 -13.83 11.98
N ALA A 43 -3.72 -12.82 12.20
CA ALA A 43 -2.62 -12.91 13.15
C ALA A 43 -3.11 -13.19 14.58
N LYS A 44 -4.18 -12.50 15.03
CA LYS A 44 -4.83 -12.77 16.33
C LYS A 44 -5.35 -14.22 16.43
N LEU A 45 -5.96 -14.75 15.37
CA LEU A 45 -6.44 -16.14 15.36
C LEU A 45 -5.29 -17.15 15.41
N GLN A 46 -4.19 -16.88 14.70
CA GLN A 46 -2.99 -17.72 14.74
C GLN A 46 -2.36 -17.74 16.13
N GLU A 47 -2.27 -16.59 16.81
CA GLU A 47 -1.81 -16.51 18.20
C GLU A 47 -2.70 -17.33 19.15
N LEU A 48 -4.03 -17.26 18.97
CA LEU A 48 -4.97 -18.06 19.75
C LEU A 48 -4.79 -19.56 19.51
N GLU A 49 -4.54 -19.98 18.27
CA GLU A 49 -4.25 -21.38 17.99
C GLU A 49 -2.95 -21.84 18.66
N ALA A 50 -1.88 -21.03 18.59
CA ALA A 50 -0.62 -21.30 19.29
C ALA A 50 -0.85 -21.47 20.81
N LYS A 51 -1.64 -20.57 21.41
CA LYS A 51 -2.04 -20.69 22.82
C LYS A 51 -2.86 -21.95 23.09
N ILE A 52 -3.75 -22.37 22.19
CA ILE A 52 -4.48 -23.65 22.34
C ILE A 52 -3.51 -24.84 22.32
N HIS A 53 -2.48 -24.82 21.48
CA HIS A 53 -1.44 -25.85 21.49
C HIS A 53 -0.64 -25.87 22.81
N GLU A 54 -0.31 -24.69 23.35
CA GLU A 54 0.30 -24.58 24.69
C GLU A 54 -0.66 -25.09 25.79
N LEU A 55 -1.95 -24.78 25.71
CA LEU A 55 -2.94 -25.29 26.67
C LEU A 55 -3.09 -26.81 26.61
N ARG A 56 -2.93 -27.41 25.43
CA ARG A 56 -2.95 -28.87 25.27
C ARG A 56 -1.75 -29.54 25.95
N SER A 57 -0.60 -28.87 26.02
CA SER A 57 0.58 -29.39 26.74
C SER A 57 0.54 -29.11 28.25
N LEU A 58 -0.37 -28.26 28.74
CA LEU A 58 -0.49 -27.98 30.18
C LEU A 58 -0.65 -29.24 31.03
N LEU A 59 -1.55 -30.15 30.62
CA LEU A 59 -1.83 -31.34 31.41
C LEU A 59 -0.71 -32.39 31.34
N PRO A 60 -0.31 -32.87 30.15
CA PRO A 60 0.72 -33.90 30.03
C PRO A 60 2.11 -33.42 30.48
N ASP A 61 2.50 -32.19 30.15
CA ASP A 61 3.90 -31.75 30.30
C ASP A 61 4.14 -30.89 31.54
N ARG A 62 3.16 -30.06 31.95
CA ARG A 62 3.34 -29.09 33.06
C ARG A 62 2.71 -29.54 34.38
N LEU A 63 1.44 -29.92 34.40
CA LEU A 63 0.74 -30.34 35.62
C LEU A 63 1.26 -31.70 36.13
N LEU A 64 1.56 -32.61 35.21
CA LEU A 64 2.12 -33.93 35.55
C LEU A 64 3.65 -33.92 35.66
N ALA A 65 4.31 -32.80 35.33
CA ALA A 65 5.76 -32.68 35.40
C ALA A 65 6.34 -33.12 36.76
N PRO A 66 5.78 -32.71 37.92
CA PRO A 66 6.32 -33.08 39.22
C PRO A 66 6.21 -34.58 39.54
N ILE A 67 5.31 -35.30 38.86
CA ILE A 67 5.04 -36.75 39.06
C ILE A 67 5.76 -37.60 38.00
N SER A 68 5.98 -37.05 36.80
CA SER A 68 6.70 -37.70 35.69
C SER A 68 8.03 -38.39 36.10
N PRO A 69 8.94 -37.78 36.87
CA PRO A 69 10.21 -38.43 37.24
C PRO A 69 10.03 -39.60 38.23
N ILE A 70 8.89 -39.69 38.90
CA ILE A 70 8.55 -40.77 39.85
C ILE A 70 7.98 -41.97 39.09
N VAL A 71 7.11 -41.71 38.10
CA VAL A 71 6.45 -42.76 37.30
C VAL A 71 7.38 -43.29 36.21
N ASN A 72 8.18 -42.41 35.60
CA ASN A 72 9.11 -42.73 34.51
C ASN A 72 10.56 -42.32 34.85
N PRO A 73 11.29 -43.11 35.66
CA PRO A 73 12.67 -42.79 36.07
C PRO A 73 13.69 -42.78 34.92
N ARG A 74 13.29 -43.22 33.71
CA ARG A 74 14.08 -43.23 32.47
C ARG A 74 14.02 -41.89 31.70
N GLN A 75 13.00 -41.06 31.93
CA GLN A 75 12.85 -39.73 31.30
C GLN A 75 13.26 -38.60 32.26
N ARG A 76 14.34 -38.82 33.01
CA ARG A 76 14.87 -37.84 33.95
C ARG A 76 15.49 -36.67 33.19
N SER A 77 14.83 -35.52 33.27
CA SER A 77 15.41 -34.24 32.83
C SER A 77 16.06 -33.50 34.01
N PRO A 78 17.19 -32.81 33.80
CA PRO A 78 17.83 -31.98 34.85
C PRO A 78 16.92 -30.84 35.33
N SER A 79 15.90 -30.47 34.56
CA SER A 79 14.87 -29.50 34.92
C SER A 79 13.84 -30.02 35.92
N ASN A 80 13.74 -31.33 36.16
CA ASN A 80 12.73 -31.92 37.04
C ASN A 80 13.32 -32.98 37.99
N PRO A 81 14.05 -32.54 39.05
CA PRO A 81 14.65 -33.46 40.00
C PRO A 81 13.58 -34.12 40.88
N ILE A 82 13.82 -35.39 41.24
CA ILE A 82 12.97 -36.15 42.16
C ILE A 82 12.85 -35.36 43.47
N PRO A 83 11.61 -35.03 43.91
CA PRO A 83 11.40 -34.28 45.14
C PRO A 83 11.92 -35.09 46.34
N ARG A 84 12.60 -34.43 47.28
CA ARG A 84 13.25 -35.09 48.42
C ARG A 84 12.26 -35.42 49.55
N ASN A 85 11.12 -34.74 49.57
CA ASN A 85 10.09 -34.86 50.60
C ASN A 85 8.68 -34.76 49.97
N PRO A 86 7.68 -35.55 50.40
CA PRO A 86 6.28 -35.42 49.96
C PRO A 86 5.71 -33.99 50.09
N GLN A 87 6.14 -33.20 51.07
CA GLN A 87 5.70 -31.80 51.20
C GLN A 87 6.18 -30.92 50.04
N GLU A 88 7.39 -31.16 49.55
CA GLU A 88 7.98 -30.44 48.41
C GLU A 88 7.26 -30.79 47.10
N LEU A 89 6.87 -32.06 46.94
CA LEU A 89 6.06 -32.52 45.82
C LEU A 89 4.70 -31.82 45.80
N ASN A 90 4.01 -31.77 46.94
CA ASN A 90 2.71 -31.09 47.04
C ASN A 90 2.85 -29.60 46.71
N ALA A 91 3.85 -28.92 47.26
CA ALA A 91 4.11 -27.51 46.95
C ALA A 91 4.37 -27.24 45.45
N ARG A 92 5.09 -28.15 44.77
CA ARG A 92 5.31 -28.04 43.31
C ARG A 92 4.04 -28.30 42.51
N LEU A 93 3.22 -29.28 42.92
CA LEU A 93 1.95 -29.56 42.26
C LEU A 93 0.95 -28.41 42.43
N THR A 94 0.82 -27.86 43.64
CA THR A 94 -0.10 -26.73 43.90
C THR A 94 0.35 -25.48 43.15
N LYS A 95 1.65 -25.22 43.09
CA LYS A 95 2.22 -24.13 42.27
C LYS A 95 1.91 -24.33 40.78
N SER A 96 2.21 -25.52 40.23
CA SER A 96 1.97 -25.82 38.81
C SER A 96 0.48 -25.76 38.46
N ALA A 97 -0.39 -26.21 39.38
CA ALA A 97 -1.84 -26.10 39.23
C ALA A 97 -2.33 -24.65 39.27
N ALA A 98 -1.81 -23.83 40.19
CA ALA A 98 -2.15 -22.41 40.27
C ALA A 98 -1.72 -21.65 39.01
N GLU A 99 -0.52 -21.92 38.50
CA GLU A 99 0.00 -21.34 37.25
C GLU A 99 -0.83 -21.77 36.05
N GLY A 100 -1.15 -23.05 35.91
CA GLY A 100 -2.00 -23.54 34.82
C GLY A 100 -3.42 -22.96 34.85
N VAL A 101 -4.01 -22.79 36.04
CA VAL A 101 -5.32 -22.13 36.18
C VAL A 101 -5.24 -20.65 35.83
N ALA A 102 -4.16 -19.95 36.19
CA ALA A 102 -3.96 -18.55 35.82
C ALA A 102 -3.82 -18.39 34.29
N GLU A 103 -3.07 -19.26 33.61
CA GLU A 103 -2.93 -19.27 32.16
C GLU A 103 -4.28 -19.54 31.46
N LEU A 104 -5.07 -20.49 31.96
CA LEU A 104 -6.42 -20.75 31.44
C LEU A 104 -7.35 -19.56 31.59
N ASN A 105 -7.30 -18.85 32.72
CA ASN A 105 -8.10 -17.65 32.93
C ASN A 105 -7.68 -16.51 32.00
N ASN A 106 -6.39 -16.34 31.75
CA ASN A 106 -5.87 -15.38 30.78
C ASN A 106 -6.36 -15.72 29.36
N PHE A 107 -6.20 -16.98 28.92
CA PHE A 107 -6.71 -17.43 27.64
C PHE A 107 -8.22 -17.23 27.51
N LYS A 108 -8.99 -17.55 28.55
CA LYS A 108 -10.44 -17.32 28.58
C LYS A 108 -10.77 -15.84 28.38
N GLY A 109 -10.04 -14.93 29.04
CA GLY A 109 -10.20 -13.49 28.87
C GLY A 109 -9.93 -13.04 27.43
N LEU A 110 -8.86 -13.52 26.82
CA LEU A 110 -8.51 -13.23 25.41
C LEU A 110 -9.54 -13.79 24.43
N TRP A 111 -10.00 -15.03 24.65
CA TRP A 111 -11.01 -15.69 23.81
C TRP A 111 -12.39 -15.01 23.90
N GLN A 112 -12.72 -14.47 25.07
CA GLN A 112 -13.96 -13.74 25.31
C GLN A 112 -13.85 -12.24 24.96
N SER A 113 -12.70 -11.78 24.48
CA SER A 113 -12.52 -10.37 24.10
C SER A 113 -13.48 -9.98 22.95
N PRO A 114 -14.02 -8.75 22.97
CA PRO A 114 -14.97 -8.28 21.95
C PRO A 114 -14.38 -8.39 20.54
N ASP A 115 -13.11 -8.03 20.36
CA ASP A 115 -12.37 -8.17 19.09
C ASP A 115 -12.45 -9.58 18.50
N VAL A 116 -12.18 -10.61 19.31
CA VAL A 116 -12.17 -12.00 18.87
C VAL A 116 -13.59 -12.48 18.58
N GLN A 117 -14.57 -12.04 19.37
CA GLN A 117 -15.98 -12.33 19.13
C GLN A 117 -16.49 -11.71 17.82
N GLU A 118 -16.06 -10.48 17.49
CA GLU A 118 -16.38 -9.84 16.20
C GLU A 118 -15.77 -10.61 15.02
N ILE A 119 -14.53 -11.08 15.16
CA ILE A 119 -13.88 -11.92 14.15
C ILE A 119 -14.66 -13.24 13.97
N TRP A 120 -15.05 -13.90 15.06
CA TRP A 120 -15.87 -15.12 14.99
C TRP A 120 -17.25 -14.86 14.39
N ALA A 121 -17.88 -13.73 14.70
CA ALA A 121 -19.16 -13.34 14.09
C ALA A 121 -19.03 -13.18 12.57
N ARG A 122 -17.94 -12.55 12.09
CA ARG A 122 -17.64 -12.45 10.65
C ARG A 122 -17.40 -13.81 10.02
N ILE A 123 -16.64 -14.69 10.66
CA ILE A 123 -16.40 -16.05 10.16
C ILE A 123 -17.72 -16.81 10.06
N ASN A 124 -18.57 -16.74 11.09
CA ASN A 124 -19.89 -17.38 11.09
C ASN A 124 -20.79 -16.83 9.98
N GLN A 125 -20.78 -15.51 9.75
CA GLN A 125 -21.49 -14.90 8.63
C GLN A 125 -20.96 -15.40 7.28
N LYS A 126 -19.64 -15.49 7.10
CA LYS A 126 -19.05 -16.06 5.88
C LYS A 126 -19.35 -17.55 5.72
N MET A 127 -19.46 -18.30 6.83
CA MET A 127 -19.87 -19.71 6.81
C MET A 127 -21.31 -19.88 6.33
N THR A 128 -22.23 -19.00 6.73
CA THR A 128 -23.62 -19.05 6.24
C THR A 128 -23.73 -18.62 4.78
N GLU A 129 -22.97 -17.61 4.35
CA GLU A 129 -22.91 -17.17 2.94
C GLU A 129 -22.38 -18.26 1.99
N ASN A 130 -21.31 -18.97 2.39
CA ASN A 130 -20.65 -19.97 1.54
C ASN A 130 -21.27 -21.38 1.59
N LYS A 131 -22.43 -21.55 2.24
CA LYS A 131 -23.15 -22.84 2.37
C LYS A 131 -22.25 -24.02 2.82
N GLY A 132 -21.25 -23.73 3.67
CA GLY A 132 -20.31 -24.74 4.17
C GLY A 132 -19.27 -25.25 3.15
N SER A 133 -19.10 -24.59 2.01
CA SER A 133 -18.03 -24.93 1.06
C SER A 133 -16.71 -24.25 1.46
N PHE A 134 -15.78 -25.04 2.00
CA PHE A 134 -14.39 -24.63 2.19
C PHE A 134 -13.46 -25.66 1.54
N PRO A 135 -12.31 -25.23 0.99
CA PRO A 135 -11.22 -26.15 0.70
C PRO A 135 -10.86 -26.90 2.00
N GLN A 136 -10.53 -28.19 1.89
CA GLN A 136 -10.17 -28.96 3.08
C GLN A 136 -9.03 -28.23 3.81
N PRO A 137 -9.17 -27.95 5.12
CA PRO A 137 -8.13 -27.28 5.86
C PRO A 137 -6.90 -28.18 5.84
N SER A 138 -5.76 -27.64 5.40
CA SER A 138 -4.44 -28.29 5.48
C SER A 138 -4.04 -28.60 6.92
N GLY A 139 -4.80 -28.10 7.91
CA GLY A 139 -4.56 -28.28 9.34
C GLY A 139 -3.37 -27.48 9.86
N MET A 140 -2.75 -26.65 9.01
CA MET A 140 -1.61 -25.81 9.34
C MET A 140 -1.76 -24.45 8.64
N TRP A 141 -1.30 -23.39 9.28
CA TRP A 141 -1.21 -22.08 8.64
C TRP A 141 -0.11 -22.07 7.58
N ASP A 142 -0.46 -21.68 6.36
CA ASP A 142 0.51 -21.59 5.24
C ASP A 142 1.45 -20.39 5.38
N ARG A 143 1.09 -19.40 6.19
CA ARG A 143 1.82 -18.14 6.37
C ARG A 143 1.84 -17.69 7.83
N ASP A 144 2.89 -16.96 8.18
CA ASP A 144 2.98 -16.24 9.44
C ASP A 144 2.39 -14.84 9.27
N TYR A 145 1.18 -14.64 9.79
CA TYR A 145 0.46 -13.38 9.64
C TYR A 145 1.02 -12.26 10.53
N GLU A 146 1.83 -12.58 11.55
CA GLU A 146 2.52 -11.57 12.36
C GLU A 146 3.65 -10.93 11.55
N ILE A 147 4.40 -11.72 10.79
CA ILE A 147 5.45 -11.22 9.88
C ILE A 147 4.82 -10.39 8.77
N LEU A 148 3.71 -10.87 8.18
CA LEU A 148 3.01 -10.13 7.13
C LEU A 148 2.46 -8.79 7.64
N LEU A 149 1.94 -8.74 8.87
CA LEU A 149 1.48 -7.49 9.46
C LEU A 149 2.64 -6.48 9.64
N LYS A 150 3.79 -6.95 10.12
CA LYS A 150 5.01 -6.13 10.24
C LYS A 150 5.51 -5.65 8.87
N GLU A 151 5.39 -6.45 7.82
CA GLU A 151 5.75 -6.06 6.46
C GLU A 151 4.80 -4.98 5.90
N ILE A 152 3.49 -5.09 6.15
CA ILE A 152 2.51 -4.06 5.76
C ILE A 152 2.81 -2.75 6.49
N ASP A 153 2.97 -2.79 7.81
CA ASP A 153 3.29 -1.60 8.61
C ASP A 153 4.63 -0.97 8.15
N GLY A 154 5.65 -1.80 7.90
CA GLY A 154 6.94 -1.35 7.38
C GLY A 154 6.88 -0.77 5.96
N ARG A 155 5.97 -1.24 5.10
CA ARG A 155 5.72 -0.65 3.78
C ARG A 155 5.05 0.71 3.89
N GLU A 156 4.09 0.87 4.80
CA GLU A 156 3.46 2.18 5.05
C GLU A 156 4.47 3.19 5.59
N ASP A 157 5.30 2.79 6.56
CA ASP A 157 6.31 3.66 7.15
C ASP A 157 7.39 4.06 6.13
N ASN A 158 7.84 3.12 5.30
CA ASN A 158 8.77 3.42 4.21
C ASN A 158 8.13 4.32 3.13
N SER A 159 6.84 4.17 2.85
CA SER A 159 6.11 5.05 1.92
C SER A 159 6.03 6.47 2.47
N LYS A 160 5.63 6.64 3.75
CA LYS A 160 5.58 7.94 4.44
C LYS A 160 6.96 8.58 4.54
N GLN A 161 8.00 7.80 4.82
CA GLN A 161 9.38 8.28 4.88
C GLN A 161 9.91 8.66 3.49
N SER A 162 9.55 7.92 2.44
CA SER A 162 9.87 8.26 1.05
C SER A 162 9.14 9.53 0.61
N GLU A 163 7.87 9.71 1.00
CA GLU A 163 7.10 10.94 0.74
C GLU A 163 7.68 12.14 1.49
N MET A 164 8.07 11.99 2.76
CA MET A 164 8.73 13.06 3.52
C MET A 164 10.11 13.41 2.96
N ASN A 165 10.88 12.41 2.50
CA ASN A 165 12.16 12.64 1.83
C ASN A 165 12.02 13.20 0.41
N GLN A 166 10.92 12.90 -0.29
CA GLN A 166 10.57 13.50 -1.58
C GLN A 166 10.11 14.95 -1.39
N ASN A 167 9.24 15.24 -0.41
CA ASN A 167 8.86 16.61 -0.08
C ASN A 167 10.06 17.44 0.41
N GLY A 168 11.01 16.86 1.16
CA GLY A 168 12.23 17.59 1.56
C GLY A 168 13.16 17.96 0.41
N LYS A 169 13.25 17.10 -0.63
CA LYS A 169 14.02 17.37 -1.86
C LYS A 169 13.25 18.24 -2.85
N ASP A 170 11.94 18.06 -2.93
CA ASP A 170 11.06 18.91 -3.73
C ASP A 170 11.00 20.30 -3.10
N ASP A 171 10.97 20.50 -1.78
CA ASP A 171 11.02 21.85 -1.15
C ASP A 171 12.32 22.60 -1.45
N THR A 172 13.46 21.89 -1.56
CA THR A 172 14.72 22.53 -1.99
C THR A 172 14.72 22.87 -3.48
N GLN A 173 14.03 22.10 -4.32
CA GLN A 173 13.86 22.40 -5.75
C GLN A 173 12.74 23.43 -6.02
N HIS A 174 11.69 23.45 -5.19
CA HIS A 174 10.56 24.36 -5.17
C HIS A 174 11.02 25.78 -4.81
N THR A 175 11.97 25.94 -3.89
CA THR A 175 12.53 27.26 -3.56
C THR A 175 13.50 27.77 -4.63
N THR A 176 14.34 26.94 -5.25
CA THR A 176 15.25 27.39 -6.31
C THR A 176 14.58 27.66 -7.67
N LEU A 177 13.41 27.07 -7.94
CA LEU A 177 12.64 27.34 -9.16
C LEU A 177 11.60 28.45 -8.94
N SER A 178 10.94 28.50 -7.77
CA SER A 178 9.97 29.55 -7.49
C SER A 178 10.62 30.93 -7.33
N SER A 179 11.91 31.03 -6.95
CA SER A 179 12.63 32.31 -6.91
C SER A 179 13.14 32.80 -8.27
N LYS A 180 12.95 32.03 -9.35
CA LYS A 180 13.16 32.48 -10.75
C LYS A 180 11.84 32.70 -11.50
N THR A 181 10.69 32.45 -10.88
CA THR A 181 9.37 32.46 -11.54
C THR A 181 8.73 33.86 -11.48
N GLU A 182 9.39 34.86 -12.06
CA GLU A 182 8.72 36.05 -12.62
C GLU A 182 8.41 35.84 -14.12
N GLU A 183 8.90 34.76 -14.74
CA GLU A 183 8.73 34.41 -16.17
C GLU A 183 7.59 33.40 -16.44
N GLY A 184 6.48 33.50 -15.69
CA GLY A 184 5.39 32.51 -15.64
C GLY A 184 4.56 32.30 -16.92
N LYS A 185 4.99 32.78 -18.10
CA LYS A 185 4.32 32.52 -19.40
C LYS A 185 5.24 31.93 -20.46
N GLU A 186 6.56 31.91 -20.24
CA GLU A 186 7.55 31.53 -21.26
C GLU A 186 8.51 30.43 -20.80
N GLY A 187 8.52 30.08 -19.51
CA GLY A 187 9.38 29.01 -18.99
C GLY A 187 9.23 27.66 -19.71
N TRP A 188 8.02 27.27 -20.11
CA TRP A 188 7.81 26.02 -20.85
C TRP A 188 8.31 26.10 -22.31
N LYS A 189 8.31 27.29 -22.92
CA LYS A 189 8.81 27.49 -24.29
C LYS A 189 10.33 27.30 -24.33
N ASN A 190 11.04 27.82 -23.34
CA ASN A 190 12.49 27.64 -23.21
C ASN A 190 12.86 26.15 -23.09
N ILE A 191 12.06 25.38 -22.34
CA ILE A 191 12.22 23.93 -22.25
C ILE A 191 12.01 23.29 -23.64
N ILE A 192 10.95 23.63 -24.36
CA ILE A 192 10.69 23.07 -25.70
C ILE A 192 11.81 23.42 -26.68
N GLU A 193 12.26 24.67 -26.70
CA GLU A 193 13.32 25.15 -27.57
C GLU A 193 14.63 24.38 -27.30
N SER A 194 14.94 24.10 -26.03
CA SER A 194 16.09 23.26 -25.67
C SER A 194 16.04 21.85 -26.30
N PHE A 195 14.86 21.21 -26.32
CA PHE A 195 14.70 19.90 -26.96
C PHE A 195 14.61 19.96 -28.49
N GLN A 196 14.10 21.06 -29.05
CA GLN A 196 14.11 21.29 -30.50
C GLN A 196 15.52 21.47 -31.04
N ASN A 197 16.39 22.14 -30.27
CA ASN A 197 17.80 22.30 -30.59
C ASN A 197 18.58 21.00 -30.42
N ASN A 198 18.30 20.23 -29.36
CA ASN A 198 18.97 18.96 -29.06
C ASN A 198 18.42 17.75 -29.85
N GLN A 199 18.08 17.94 -31.13
CA GLN A 199 17.40 16.96 -31.98
C GLN A 199 17.92 15.53 -31.79
N SER A 200 17.13 14.67 -31.14
CA SER A 200 17.43 13.25 -31.05
C SER A 200 16.80 12.48 -32.22
N PRO A 201 17.48 11.46 -32.76
CA PRO A 201 17.02 10.76 -33.95
C PRO A 201 15.65 10.12 -33.69
N GLY A 202 14.63 10.60 -34.40
CA GLY A 202 13.27 10.10 -34.27
C GLY A 202 12.41 10.76 -33.19
N PHE A 203 12.84 11.85 -32.57
CA PHE A 203 12.02 12.67 -31.66
C PHE A 203 11.88 14.08 -32.22
N ARG A 204 10.66 14.53 -32.46
CA ARG A 204 10.37 15.88 -32.95
C ARG A 204 9.28 16.52 -32.12
N ILE A 205 9.49 17.76 -31.69
CA ILE A 205 8.47 18.55 -31.00
C ILE A 205 8.04 19.69 -31.90
N THR A 206 6.73 19.83 -32.10
CA THR A 206 6.12 20.95 -32.81
C THR A 206 5.07 21.59 -31.92
N THR A 207 5.16 22.90 -31.73
CA THR A 207 4.13 23.66 -31.00
C THR A 207 3.00 24.03 -31.95
N SER A 208 1.75 23.84 -31.54
CA SER A 208 0.60 24.27 -32.33
C SER A 208 0.48 25.80 -32.33
N LYS A 209 -0.17 26.36 -33.37
CA LYS A 209 -0.48 27.80 -33.46
C LYS A 209 -1.40 28.27 -32.32
N ASN A 210 -2.17 27.34 -31.73
CA ASN A 210 -2.91 27.57 -30.51
C ASN A 210 -1.96 27.25 -29.35
N ALA A 211 -1.62 28.27 -28.54
CA ALA A 211 -0.54 28.25 -27.54
C ALA A 211 -0.70 27.26 -26.37
N SER A 212 -1.56 26.24 -26.49
CA SER A 212 -1.95 25.31 -25.43
C SER A 212 -1.73 23.84 -25.79
N MET A 213 -1.13 23.54 -26.96
CA MET A 213 -0.94 22.16 -27.42
C MET A 213 0.46 21.95 -28.00
N ILE A 214 1.16 20.98 -27.43
CA ILE A 214 2.49 20.55 -27.88
C ILE A 214 2.33 19.20 -28.55
N ILE A 215 2.77 19.08 -29.80
CA ILE A 215 2.71 17.83 -30.56
C ILE A 215 4.10 17.22 -30.56
N VAL A 216 4.21 15.98 -30.12
CA VAL A 216 5.45 15.21 -30.07
C VAL A 216 5.36 14.03 -31.02
N THR A 217 6.26 13.98 -32.00
CA THR A 217 6.34 12.90 -32.98
C THR A 217 7.53 12.00 -32.69
N LEU A 218 7.25 10.73 -32.43
CA LEU A 218 8.22 9.64 -32.29
C LEU A 218 8.38 8.94 -33.64
N GLY A 219 9.23 9.48 -34.52
CA GLY A 219 9.40 9.03 -35.90
C GLY A 219 9.85 7.57 -36.05
N LEU A 220 10.73 7.07 -35.19
CA LEU A 220 11.17 5.67 -35.22
C LEU A 220 10.08 4.68 -34.73
N ALA A 221 9.20 5.16 -33.84
CA ALA A 221 8.07 4.38 -33.35
C ALA A 221 6.85 4.48 -34.28
N GLY A 222 6.72 5.58 -35.03
CA GLY A 222 5.56 5.91 -35.85
C GLY A 222 4.37 6.40 -35.03
N ILE A 223 4.63 7.11 -33.93
CA ILE A 223 3.63 7.54 -32.94
C ILE A 223 3.64 9.07 -32.83
N THR A 224 2.47 9.68 -32.72
CA THR A 224 2.27 11.12 -32.53
C THR A 224 1.40 11.35 -31.30
N LEU A 225 1.90 12.12 -30.36
CA LEU A 225 1.27 12.38 -29.07
C LEU A 225 1.06 13.86 -28.88
N ASP A 226 -0.05 14.22 -28.25
CA ASP A 226 -0.42 15.58 -27.95
C ASP A 226 -0.33 15.82 -26.46
N ILE A 227 0.27 16.93 -26.05
CA ILE A 227 0.41 17.35 -24.66
C ILE A 227 -0.41 18.62 -24.46
N GLN A 228 -1.27 18.62 -23.44
CA GLN A 228 -2.09 19.76 -23.04
C GLN A 228 -1.83 20.13 -21.58
N GLU A 229 -1.76 21.43 -21.31
CA GLU A 229 -1.69 21.96 -19.95
C GLU A 229 -3.10 22.08 -19.37
N ILE A 230 -3.37 21.43 -18.24
CA ILE A 230 -4.62 21.55 -17.50
C ILE A 230 -4.32 22.30 -16.21
N ILE A 231 -4.84 23.53 -16.11
CA ILE A 231 -4.78 24.31 -14.88
C ILE A 231 -5.93 23.85 -13.98
N THR A 232 -5.62 23.10 -12.92
CA THR A 232 -6.62 22.66 -11.95
C THR A 232 -7.00 23.82 -11.02
N ASN A 233 -7.94 24.66 -11.45
CA ASN A 233 -8.55 25.61 -10.53
C ASN A 233 -9.31 24.80 -9.45
N ALA A 234 -9.00 25.03 -8.17
CA ALA A 234 -9.51 24.29 -7.00
C ALA A 234 -11.04 24.37 -6.78
N ALA A 235 -11.84 24.74 -7.77
CA ALA A 235 -13.28 24.95 -7.67
C ALA A 235 -14.13 23.73 -8.05
N ASN A 236 -13.60 22.74 -8.79
CA ASN A 236 -14.42 21.65 -9.34
C ASN A 236 -13.87 20.26 -9.02
N THR A 237 -13.67 19.94 -7.73
CA THR A 237 -13.65 18.54 -7.27
C THR A 237 -14.37 18.47 -5.93
N SER A 238 -15.69 18.55 -5.97
CA SER A 238 -16.54 18.11 -4.86
C SER A 238 -16.56 16.59 -4.87
N ASP A 239 -15.58 15.96 -4.20
CA ASP A 239 -15.72 14.64 -3.57
C ASP A 239 -14.43 14.29 -2.81
N SER A 240 -14.39 14.73 -1.55
CA SER A 240 -13.70 14.13 -0.39
C SER A 240 -13.43 15.23 0.63
N GLY A 241 -14.10 15.10 1.79
CA GLY A 241 -14.16 16.11 2.84
C GLY A 241 -12.86 16.29 3.61
N THR A 242 -11.87 16.94 3.00
CA THR A 242 -10.70 17.49 3.71
C THR A 242 -10.56 18.97 3.37
N PRO A 243 -10.61 19.89 4.36
CA PRO A 243 -10.41 21.31 4.11
C PRO A 243 -8.98 21.55 3.63
N ALA A 244 -8.82 21.88 2.36
CA ALA A 244 -7.53 22.16 1.75
C ALA A 244 -6.90 23.41 2.39
N SER A 245 -5.67 23.24 2.87
CA SER A 245 -4.80 24.30 3.37
C SER A 245 -4.63 25.40 2.32
N ALA A 246 -4.75 26.67 2.74
CA ALA A 246 -4.75 27.86 1.90
C ALA A 246 -3.40 28.21 1.22
N TYR A 247 -2.51 27.24 1.02
CA TYR A 247 -1.17 27.42 0.41
C TYR A 247 -0.93 26.59 -0.85
N SER A 248 -1.85 25.74 -1.31
CA SER A 248 -1.68 25.01 -2.57
C SER A 248 -2.03 25.89 -3.78
N ARG A 249 -1.06 26.70 -4.23
CA ARG A 249 -1.13 27.33 -5.56
C ARG A 249 -1.27 26.20 -6.59
N SER A 250 -2.37 26.19 -7.34
CA SER A 250 -2.70 25.11 -8.28
C SER A 250 -1.56 24.90 -9.29
N LEU A 251 -0.85 23.79 -9.18
CA LEU A 251 0.22 23.41 -10.11
C LEU A 251 -0.42 22.97 -11.45
N PRO A 252 0.19 23.31 -12.60
CA PRO A 252 -0.30 22.86 -13.90
C PRO A 252 -0.12 21.34 -14.03
N GLU A 253 -1.13 20.62 -14.53
CA GLU A 253 -1.03 19.19 -14.86
C GLU A 253 -0.88 19.03 -16.38
N TRP A 254 0.22 18.42 -16.84
CA TRP A 254 0.40 18.11 -18.25
C TRP A 254 -0.25 16.77 -18.59
N ARG A 255 -1.32 16.77 -19.38
CA ARG A 255 -2.00 15.55 -19.84
C ARG A 255 -1.55 15.20 -21.25
N VAL A 256 -1.34 13.91 -21.49
CA VAL A 256 -0.96 13.37 -22.81
C VAL A 256 -2.16 12.66 -23.43
N SER A 257 -2.43 12.91 -24.71
CA SER A 257 -3.42 12.20 -25.52
C SER A 257 -2.79 11.64 -26.79
N ALA A 258 -3.35 10.54 -27.30
CA ALA A 258 -3.04 10.07 -28.66
C ALA A 258 -3.54 11.11 -29.66
N ALA A 259 -2.76 11.41 -30.70
CA ALA A 259 -3.17 12.40 -31.69
C ALA A 259 -4.33 11.87 -32.53
N GLN A 260 -5.56 12.27 -32.19
CA GLN A 260 -6.77 11.82 -32.89
C GLN A 260 -7.04 12.58 -34.19
N GLN A 261 -6.39 13.72 -34.42
CA GLN A 261 -6.66 14.58 -35.58
C GLN A 261 -5.41 15.31 -36.07
N SER A 262 -4.94 14.92 -37.25
CA SER A 262 -4.62 15.94 -38.28
C SER A 262 -4.44 15.38 -39.70
N ILE A 263 -4.22 14.07 -39.95
CA ILE A 263 -4.00 13.61 -41.36
C ILE A 263 -4.73 12.32 -41.78
N ALA A 264 -5.19 11.44 -40.87
CA ALA A 264 -6.05 10.32 -41.26
C ALA A 264 -6.78 9.74 -40.04
N SER A 265 -8.07 9.42 -40.19
CA SER A 265 -8.91 8.70 -39.23
C SER A 265 -8.33 7.31 -38.93
N ARG A 266 -7.28 7.26 -38.11
CA ARG A 266 -6.63 6.03 -37.69
C ARG A 266 -6.94 5.81 -36.21
N PRO A 267 -7.50 4.66 -35.81
CA PRO A 267 -7.63 4.34 -34.40
C PRO A 267 -6.24 4.26 -33.76
N ALA A 268 -6.10 4.81 -32.55
CA ALA A 268 -4.85 4.73 -31.78
C ALA A 268 -4.41 3.27 -31.67
N SER A 269 -3.14 3.00 -31.93
CA SER A 269 -2.64 1.62 -31.85
C SER A 269 -2.64 1.14 -30.40
N ARG A 270 -2.77 -0.18 -30.17
CA ARG A 270 -2.72 -0.74 -28.80
C ARG A 270 -1.46 -0.33 -28.04
N LEU A 271 -0.34 -0.22 -28.74
CA LEU A 271 0.93 0.25 -28.19
C LEU A 271 0.90 1.73 -27.84
N GLU A 272 0.33 2.57 -28.69
CA GLU A 272 0.15 4.00 -28.43
C GLU A 272 -0.76 4.24 -27.22
N SER A 273 -1.89 3.54 -27.12
CA SER A 273 -2.77 3.63 -25.95
C SER A 273 -2.05 3.22 -24.67
N ALA A 274 -1.24 2.17 -24.70
CA ALA A 274 -0.47 1.73 -23.55
C ALA A 274 0.63 2.73 -23.14
N ILE A 275 1.30 3.36 -24.10
CA ILE A 275 2.28 4.43 -23.84
C ILE A 275 1.58 5.65 -23.23
N VAL A 276 0.44 6.09 -23.77
CA VAL A 276 -0.33 7.22 -23.25
C VAL A 276 -0.77 6.94 -21.81
N GLN A 277 -1.26 5.73 -21.52
CA GLN A 277 -1.63 5.34 -20.17
C GLN A 277 -0.44 5.43 -19.21
N GLN A 278 0.74 4.95 -19.64
CA GLN A 278 1.95 5.01 -18.82
C GLN A 278 2.45 6.45 -18.60
N LEU A 279 2.40 7.30 -19.63
CA LEU A 279 2.77 8.71 -19.52
C LEU A 279 1.81 9.48 -18.61
N ASN A 280 0.52 9.14 -18.58
CA ASN A 280 -0.46 9.79 -17.69
C ASN A 280 -0.40 9.26 -16.24
N ASN A 281 0.09 8.03 -16.02
CA ASN A 281 0.32 7.45 -14.70
C ASN A 281 1.70 7.82 -14.10
N ARG A 282 2.45 8.72 -14.75
CA ARG A 282 3.80 9.12 -14.30
C ARG A 282 3.79 9.88 -12.97
N PRO A 283 4.88 9.82 -12.18
CA PRO A 283 5.12 10.76 -11.09
C PRO A 283 5.46 12.16 -11.67
N ARG A 284 5.31 13.23 -10.88
CA ARG A 284 5.62 14.62 -11.27
C ARG A 284 4.87 15.09 -12.52
N LYS A 285 3.54 15.03 -12.48
CA LYS A 285 2.70 15.44 -13.62
C LYS A 285 2.83 16.93 -14.00
N TRP A 286 3.35 17.74 -13.08
CA TRP A 286 3.59 19.17 -13.28
C TRP A 286 4.88 19.50 -14.04
N ASP A 287 5.81 18.55 -14.14
CA ASP A 287 7.11 18.77 -14.77
C ASP A 287 7.10 18.38 -16.26
N LEU A 288 7.13 19.40 -17.13
CA LEU A 288 7.21 19.20 -18.58
C LEU A 288 8.56 18.62 -19.02
N ARG A 289 9.66 18.99 -18.37
CA ARG A 289 11.00 18.49 -18.70
C ARG A 289 11.05 16.98 -18.47
N TYR A 290 10.57 16.54 -17.31
CA TYR A 290 10.46 15.12 -16.96
C TYR A 290 9.61 14.34 -17.98
N LEU A 291 8.46 14.91 -18.39
CA LEU A 291 7.59 14.30 -19.40
C LEU A 291 8.31 14.13 -20.74
N LEU A 292 9.00 15.17 -21.23
CA LEU A 292 9.69 15.13 -22.52
C LEU A 292 10.86 14.13 -22.50
N GLU A 293 11.63 14.04 -21.41
CA GLU A 293 12.68 13.02 -21.25
C GLU A 293 12.10 11.60 -21.23
N MET A 294 10.98 11.39 -20.52
CA MET A 294 10.27 10.11 -20.51
C MET A 294 9.76 9.72 -21.91
N MET A 295 9.23 10.69 -22.67
CA MET A 295 8.79 10.47 -24.05
C MET A 295 9.95 10.13 -24.98
N GLN A 296 11.12 10.74 -24.79
CA GLN A 296 12.32 10.45 -25.55
C GLN A 296 12.77 8.98 -25.39
N ALA A 297 12.58 8.39 -24.20
CA ALA A 297 12.86 6.98 -23.94
C ALA A 297 11.95 5.98 -24.70
N TYR A 298 10.91 6.45 -25.38
CA TYR A 298 10.07 5.63 -26.26
C TYR A 298 10.51 5.64 -27.73
N THR A 299 11.47 6.47 -28.12
CA THR A 299 11.98 6.53 -29.51
C THR A 299 12.50 5.17 -30.00
N ASN A 300 13.13 4.41 -29.12
CA ASN A 300 13.69 3.09 -29.39
C ASN A 300 12.80 1.92 -28.92
N ILE A 301 11.51 2.13 -28.64
CA ILE A 301 10.60 1.10 -28.08
C ILE A 301 10.60 -0.24 -28.83
N LYS A 302 10.83 -0.24 -30.14
CA LYS A 302 10.88 -1.46 -30.98
C LYS A 302 12.24 -2.18 -30.97
N ARG A 303 13.26 -1.60 -30.31
CA ARG A 303 14.64 -2.11 -30.26
C ARG A 303 15.15 -2.30 -28.84
N THR A 304 14.46 -1.77 -27.84
CA THR A 304 14.89 -1.85 -26.43
C THR A 304 14.33 -3.11 -25.78
N PRO A 305 15.17 -4.05 -25.33
CA PRO A 305 14.71 -5.21 -24.56
C PRO A 305 14.33 -4.80 -23.13
N CYS A 306 13.51 -5.63 -22.48
CA CYS A 306 13.18 -5.45 -21.07
C CYS A 306 14.42 -5.71 -20.19
N LYS A 307 14.70 -4.83 -19.22
CA LYS A 307 15.86 -4.95 -18.33
C LYS A 307 15.86 -6.22 -17.46
N LYS A 308 14.69 -6.68 -17.02
CA LYS A 308 14.56 -7.87 -16.14
C LYS A 308 14.75 -9.20 -16.88
N CYS A 309 14.05 -9.39 -18.00
CA CYS A 309 14.06 -10.66 -18.75
C CYS A 309 14.95 -10.65 -20.00
N ASN A 310 15.51 -9.49 -20.38
CA ASN A 310 16.30 -9.28 -21.61
C ASN A 310 15.60 -9.66 -22.91
N LEU A 311 14.27 -9.83 -22.89
CA LEU A 311 13.46 -10.13 -24.06
C LEU A 311 12.81 -8.86 -24.62
N MET A 312 12.65 -8.81 -25.94
CA MET A 312 11.90 -7.75 -26.64
C MET A 312 10.40 -7.86 -26.37
N THR A 313 9.86 -9.07 -26.34
CA THR A 313 8.44 -9.33 -26.15
C THR A 313 8.22 -10.30 -25.00
N ASP A 314 7.16 -10.08 -24.23
CA ASP A 314 6.72 -11.05 -23.23
C ASP A 314 5.92 -12.21 -23.87
N SER A 315 5.40 -13.12 -23.05
CA SER A 315 4.56 -14.25 -23.51
C SER A 315 3.27 -13.81 -24.22
N GLN A 316 2.87 -12.55 -24.10
CA GLN A 316 1.71 -11.93 -24.75
C GLN A 316 2.11 -11.05 -25.94
N ALA A 317 3.34 -11.18 -26.44
CA ALA A 317 3.90 -10.39 -27.52
C ALA A 317 3.89 -8.86 -27.25
N GLN A 318 3.88 -8.44 -25.97
CA GLN A 318 3.91 -7.02 -25.59
C GLN A 318 5.34 -6.51 -25.51
N LEU A 319 5.57 -5.30 -26.02
CA LEU A 319 6.85 -4.61 -25.89
C LEU A 319 7.03 -4.07 -24.46
N PRO A 320 8.26 -3.74 -24.03
CA PRO A 320 8.51 -3.24 -22.69
C PRO A 320 8.06 -1.78 -22.62
N ILE A 321 6.79 -1.56 -22.27
CA ILE A 321 6.15 -0.23 -22.30
C ILE A 321 6.46 0.58 -21.04
N VAL A 322 6.81 -0.05 -19.93
CA VAL A 322 7.05 0.64 -18.67
C VAL A 322 8.44 1.27 -18.69
N ARG A 323 8.54 2.53 -18.23
CA ARG A 323 9.78 3.29 -18.10
C ARG A 323 10.00 3.66 -16.64
N ARG A 324 11.15 3.32 -16.08
CA ARG A 324 11.57 3.71 -14.73
C ARG A 324 12.91 4.47 -14.78
N PRO A 325 13.08 5.58 -14.03
CA PRO A 325 14.36 6.27 -13.96
C PRO A 325 15.38 5.45 -13.15
N VAL A 326 16.61 5.35 -13.64
CA VAL A 326 17.72 4.71 -12.94
C VAL A 326 18.03 5.53 -11.69
N GLY A 327 17.83 4.93 -10.51
CA GLY A 327 17.99 5.58 -9.20
C GLY A 327 16.76 5.54 -8.31
N GLN A 328 15.61 5.05 -8.80
CA GLN A 328 14.38 4.94 -8.01
C GLN A 328 13.93 3.49 -7.68
N GLY A 329 14.77 2.48 -7.94
CA GLY A 329 14.49 1.13 -7.43
C GLY A 329 15.32 0.02 -8.07
N SER A 330 16.29 -0.50 -7.32
CA SER A 330 16.70 -1.91 -7.38
C SER A 330 17.63 -2.24 -6.21
N ASN A 331 17.05 -2.53 -5.05
CA ASN A 331 17.69 -3.44 -4.10
C ASN A 331 17.20 -4.87 -4.42
N SER A 332 18.03 -5.64 -5.13
CA SER A 332 18.02 -7.10 -5.05
C SER A 332 19.39 -7.64 -5.47
N ALA A 333 20.18 -7.93 -4.43
CA ALA A 333 21.15 -9.02 -4.33
C ALA A 333 22.00 -9.37 -5.56
N THR A 334 23.16 -8.72 -5.67
CA THR A 334 24.47 -9.39 -5.71
C THR A 334 25.49 -8.36 -5.25
N GLY A 335 26.16 -8.63 -4.14
CA GLY A 335 27.20 -7.75 -3.63
C GLY A 335 28.38 -7.75 -4.60
N GLU A 336 28.63 -6.61 -5.22
CA GLU A 336 29.95 -6.22 -5.69
C GLU A 336 30.01 -4.69 -5.69
N ASN A 337 30.86 -4.16 -4.81
CA ASN A 337 31.32 -2.78 -4.85
C ASN A 337 31.85 -2.47 -6.24
N ILE A 338 31.27 -1.51 -6.93
CA ILE A 338 31.97 -0.80 -8.00
C ILE A 338 31.82 0.69 -7.74
N ASN A 339 32.95 1.26 -7.34
CA ASN A 339 33.17 2.69 -7.16
C ASN A 339 32.63 3.47 -8.36
N ALA A 340 31.84 4.50 -8.05
CA ALA A 340 31.67 5.64 -8.93
C ALA A 340 33.06 6.26 -9.17
N SER A 341 33.60 6.06 -10.36
CA SER A 341 34.80 6.74 -10.83
C SER A 341 34.83 6.74 -12.36
N SER A 342 34.30 7.80 -12.97
CA SER A 342 35.00 8.52 -14.04
C SER A 342 34.14 9.70 -14.45
N GLY A 343 34.76 10.88 -14.48
CA GLY A 343 34.07 12.16 -14.54
C GLY A 343 33.49 12.51 -15.90
N SER A 344 32.53 13.44 -15.86
CA SER A 344 32.50 14.54 -16.81
C SER A 344 31.85 15.72 -16.12
N GLU A 345 32.66 16.76 -15.88
CA GLU A 345 32.23 18.07 -15.40
C GLU A 345 31.34 18.72 -16.47
N ASN A 346 30.03 18.67 -16.24
CA ASN A 346 28.96 19.58 -16.71
C ASN A 346 27.64 18.84 -16.47
N GLY A 347 27.20 18.86 -15.21
CA GLY A 347 26.09 18.05 -14.70
C GLY A 347 24.71 18.54 -15.16
N GLU A 348 24.41 18.38 -16.44
CA GLU A 348 23.02 18.22 -16.85
C GLU A 348 22.60 16.82 -16.37
N ASN A 349 21.83 16.77 -15.29
CA ASN A 349 21.31 15.53 -14.71
C ASN A 349 20.36 14.85 -15.70
N THR A 350 20.92 14.18 -16.71
CA THR A 350 20.16 13.43 -17.71
C THR A 350 19.60 12.19 -17.06
N ILE A 351 18.26 12.11 -16.97
CA ILE A 351 17.58 10.96 -16.39
C ILE A 351 17.73 9.80 -17.36
N THR A 352 18.41 8.73 -16.94
CA THR A 352 18.49 7.49 -17.70
C THR A 352 17.25 6.64 -17.41
N TRP A 353 16.62 6.12 -18.46
CA TRP A 353 15.35 5.41 -18.38
C TRP A 353 15.51 3.93 -18.75
N GLU A 354 15.06 3.04 -17.85
CA GLU A 354 15.04 1.60 -18.08
C GLU A 354 13.67 1.11 -18.54
N ALA A 355 13.68 0.11 -19.42
CA ALA A 355 12.51 -0.44 -20.06
C ALA A 355 12.08 -1.76 -19.40
N TYR A 356 10.79 -1.91 -19.08
CA TYR A 356 10.23 -3.10 -18.45
C TYR A 356 8.92 -3.55 -19.13
N HIS A 357 8.68 -4.85 -19.20
CA HIS A 357 7.33 -5.38 -19.46
C HIS A 357 6.44 -5.14 -18.24
N THR A 358 5.13 -5.01 -18.46
CA THR A 358 4.16 -4.90 -17.35
C THR A 358 4.20 -6.12 -16.41
N SER A 359 4.43 -7.30 -16.97
CA SER A 359 4.62 -8.57 -16.23
C SER A 359 5.96 -8.69 -15.49
N CYS A 360 6.92 -7.83 -15.84
CA CYS A 360 8.27 -7.85 -15.28
C CYS A 360 8.47 -6.81 -14.16
N LEU A 361 7.42 -6.09 -13.77
CA LEU A 361 7.53 -5.06 -12.73
C LEU A 361 7.76 -5.59 -11.33
#